data_AF-A0A3D2IL00-F1
#
_entry.id   AF-A0A3D2IL00-F1
#
_cell.length_a   1.000
_cell.length_b   1.000
_cell.length_c   1.000
_cell.angle_alpha   90.00
_cell.angle_beta   90.00
_cell.angle_gamma   90.00
#
_symmetry.space_group_name_H-M   'P 1'
#
loop_
_entity.id
_entity.type
_entity.pdbx_description
1 polymer ?
#
loop_
_entity_poly.entity_id
_entity_poly.type
_entity_poly.pdbx_seq_one_letter_code
_entity_poly.pdbx_strand_id
1 'polypeptide(L)'
;MEENIKIEAQEEGVKEPQDTKVVEKDKSVPFSRFNEVIAERNKLREDMESLNKEKELARAEKLEKDGEYQTLLAEERQKAKDLEEKYNSTNETLTRYETDERNRLLSKLPEDRREKYESVDISTLRNMIEDFGEQPKPNVKQAEAGLQRKTLSENPFKELSNEERKKDWSSVLNSYKK
;
A
#
# COMPACT_ATOMS: atom_id res chain seq x y z
N MET A 1 -72.38 24.70 37.46
CA MET A 1 -71.28 24.90 36.49
C MET A 1 -70.50 26.10 36.99
N GLU A 2 -69.69 25.86 38.02
CA GLU A 2 -68.23 25.57 37.91
C GLU A 2 -67.48 26.92 37.86
N GLU A 3 -67.12 27.41 39.05
CA GLU A 3 -65.80 27.26 39.68
C GLU A 3 -64.75 28.20 39.07
N ASN A 4 -64.63 29.36 39.72
CA ASN A 4 -63.49 30.25 39.62
C ASN A 4 -63.07 30.54 41.06
N ILE A 5 -62.11 29.80 41.60
CA ILE A 5 -61.50 30.14 42.89
C ILE A 5 -59.99 30.15 42.74
N LYS A 6 -59.53 31.38 42.54
CA LYS A 6 -58.22 31.94 42.84
C LYS A 6 -57.76 31.45 44.23
N ILE A 7 -56.66 30.71 44.32
CA ILE A 7 -56.06 30.37 45.61
C ILE A 7 -55.08 31.50 45.96
N GLU A 8 -55.55 32.38 46.84
CA GLU A 8 -54.75 33.41 47.51
C GLU A 8 -53.77 32.80 48.49
N ALA A 9 -52.59 33.43 48.58
CA ALA A 9 -51.55 33.13 49.55
C ALA A 9 -52.04 33.45 50.97
N GLN A 10 -51.98 32.46 51.85
CA GLN A 10 -52.29 32.62 53.26
C GLN A 10 -50.95 32.66 54.03
N GLU A 11 -50.46 33.87 54.28
CA GLU A 11 -49.54 34.14 55.38
C GLU A 11 -50.30 33.92 56.69
N GLU A 12 -49.89 32.94 57.49
CA GLU A 12 -50.39 32.81 58.85
C GLU A 12 -49.23 32.73 59.84
N GLY A 13 -49.17 33.76 60.69
CA GLY A 13 -48.10 34.04 61.62
C GLY A 13 -47.91 32.98 62.70
N VAL A 14 -46.64 32.77 63.00
CA VAL A 14 -46.13 31.94 64.10
C VAL A 14 -46.69 32.46 65.42
N LYS A 15 -47.63 31.72 66.02
CA LYS A 15 -47.98 31.85 67.44
C LYS A 15 -47.12 30.87 68.24
N GLU A 16 -46.25 31.38 69.10
CA GLU A 16 -45.62 30.60 70.17
C GLU A 16 -46.70 30.14 71.17
N PRO A 17 -46.70 28.85 71.56
CA PRO A 17 -47.18 28.45 72.86
C PRO A 17 -45.98 28.25 73.81
N GLN A 18 -45.89 29.12 74.82
CA GLN A 18 -45.12 28.83 76.01
C GLN A 18 -45.81 27.71 76.79
N ASP A 19 -45.18 26.55 76.88
CA ASP A 19 -45.50 25.53 77.87
C ASP A 19 -44.22 25.05 78.54
N THR A 20 -44.03 25.50 79.78
CA THR A 20 -42.99 25.05 80.69
C THR A 20 -43.34 23.64 81.18
N LYS A 21 -42.83 22.61 80.48
CA LYS A 21 -42.71 21.25 81.02
C LYS A 21 -41.24 20.92 81.21
N VAL A 22 -40.88 20.68 82.46
CA VAL A 22 -39.59 20.11 82.87
C VAL A 22 -39.52 18.70 82.29
N VAL A 23 -38.95 18.59 81.09
CA VAL A 23 -38.56 17.31 80.47
C VAL A 23 -37.10 17.08 80.83
N GLU A 24 -36.81 15.87 81.32
CA GLU A 24 -35.49 15.36 81.70
C GLU A 24 -34.38 15.90 80.78
N LYS A 25 -33.54 16.79 81.33
CA LYS A 25 -32.42 17.45 80.62
C LYS A 25 -31.22 16.53 80.36
N ASP A 26 -31.32 15.22 80.63
CA ASP A 26 -30.17 14.32 80.59
C ASP A 26 -29.94 13.63 79.23
N LYS A 27 -30.80 13.86 78.23
CA LYS A 27 -30.63 13.29 76.88
C LYS A 27 -30.72 14.32 75.75
N SER A 28 -30.60 15.61 76.06
CA SER A 28 -30.62 16.67 75.04
C SER A 28 -29.24 16.80 74.40
N VAL A 29 -29.14 16.43 73.12
CA VAL A 29 -27.91 16.58 72.35
C VAL A 29 -27.68 18.07 72.08
N PRO A 30 -26.47 18.62 72.33
CA PRO A 30 -26.20 20.02 72.04
C PRO A 30 -26.47 20.37 70.58
N PHE A 31 -27.15 21.50 70.34
CA PHE A 31 -27.55 21.96 69.01
C PHE A 31 -26.37 22.07 68.04
N SER A 32 -25.18 22.38 68.54
CA SER A 32 -23.92 22.37 67.77
C SER A 32 -23.61 21.01 67.15
N ARG A 33 -23.74 19.91 67.90
CA ARG A 33 -23.50 18.55 67.37
C ARG A 33 -24.55 18.15 66.35
N PHE A 34 -25.79 18.59 66.53
CA PHE A 34 -26.86 18.32 65.57
C PHE A 34 -26.59 19.02 64.22
N ASN A 35 -26.15 20.28 64.26
CA ASN A 35 -25.76 21.01 63.06
C ASN A 35 -24.53 20.39 62.37
N GLU A 36 -23.54 19.93 63.13
CA GLU A 36 -22.39 19.19 62.60
C GLU A 36 -22.83 17.92 61.85
N VAL A 37 -23.70 17.10 62.45
CA VAL A 37 -24.20 15.88 61.82
C VAL A 37 -25.02 16.18 60.57
N ILE A 38 -25.83 17.26 60.57
CA ILE A 38 -26.55 17.69 59.37
C ILE A 38 -25.58 18.13 58.27
N ALA A 39 -24.55 18.91 58.63
CA ALA A 39 -23.53 19.36 57.68
C ALA A 39 -22.75 18.19 57.09
N GLU A 40 -22.32 17.24 57.92
CA GLU A 40 -21.66 16.01 57.47
C GLU A 40 -22.57 15.18 56.57
N ARG A 41 -23.84 14.99 56.96
CA ARG A 41 -24.80 14.23 56.15
C ARG A 41 -25.10 14.90 54.81
N ASN A 42 -25.18 16.23 54.77
CA ASN A 42 -25.39 16.96 53.52
C ASN A 42 -24.15 16.89 52.64
N LYS A 43 -22.94 17.03 53.21
CA LYS A 43 -21.68 16.85 52.49
C LYS A 43 -21.55 15.43 51.92
N LEU A 44 -21.89 14.40 52.71
CA LEU A 44 -21.87 13.02 52.25
C LEU A 44 -22.87 12.76 51.11
N ARG A 45 -24.01 13.45 51.12
CA ARG A 45 -24.99 13.40 50.03
C ARG A 45 -24.45 14.06 48.77
N GLU A 46 -23.85 15.24 48.87
CA GLU A 46 -23.18 15.91 47.73
C GLU A 46 -22.03 15.07 47.17
N ASP A 47 -21.20 14.48 48.04
CA ASP A 47 -20.11 13.59 47.64
C ASP A 47 -20.64 12.35 46.91
N MET A 48 -21.74 11.74 47.39
CA MET A 48 -22.38 10.61 46.71
C MET A 48 -22.99 11.01 45.36
N GLU A 49 -23.63 12.17 45.28
CA GLU A 49 -24.20 12.67 44.04
C GLU A 49 -23.12 13.00 43.00
N SER A 50 -22.01 13.61 43.42
CA SER A 50 -20.88 13.91 42.55
C SER A 50 -20.20 12.64 42.03
N LEU A 51 -19.98 11.65 42.89
CA LEU A 51 -19.38 10.37 42.51
C LEU A 51 -20.27 9.60 41.52
N ASN A 52 -21.61 9.66 41.69
CA ASN A 52 -22.53 9.05 40.74
C ASN A 52 -22.51 9.77 39.38
N LYS A 53 -22.43 11.11 39.36
CA LYS A 53 -22.30 11.87 38.11
C LYS A 53 -21.00 11.56 37.39
N GLU A 54 -19.88 11.46 38.11
CA GLU A 54 -18.58 11.10 37.55
C GLU A 54 -18.59 9.70 36.94
N LYS A 55 -19.20 8.72 37.62
CA LYS A 55 -19.36 7.36 37.08
C LYS A 55 -20.17 7.33 35.80
N GLU A 56 -21.26 8.10 35.73
CA GLU A 56 -22.10 8.11 34.53
C GLU A 56 -21.38 8.79 33.36
N LEU A 57 -20.63 9.86 33.61
CA LEU A 57 -19.78 10.49 32.61
C LEU A 57 -18.69 9.54 32.10
N ALA A 58 -17.99 8.85 32.99
CA ALA A 58 -16.97 7.87 32.60
C ALA A 58 -17.56 6.70 31.81
N ARG A 59 -18.78 6.28 32.15
CA ARG A 59 -19.52 5.25 31.41
C ARG A 59 -19.90 5.74 30.02
N ALA A 60 -20.39 6.97 29.89
CA ALA A 60 -20.75 7.57 28.61
C ALA A 60 -19.52 7.71 27.69
N GLU A 61 -18.41 8.23 28.21
CA GLU A 61 -17.16 8.38 27.45
C GLU A 61 -16.60 7.03 26.99
N LYS A 62 -16.69 5.99 27.83
CA LYS A 62 -16.28 4.64 27.45
C LYS A 62 -17.15 4.08 26.33
N LEU A 63 -18.47 4.26 26.41
CA LEU A 63 -19.40 3.80 25.37
C LEU A 63 -19.18 4.54 24.04
N GLU A 64 -18.86 5.83 24.09
CA GLU A 64 -18.50 6.62 22.91
C GLU A 64 -17.22 6.08 22.26
N LYS A 65 -16.14 5.90 23.04
CA LYS A 65 -14.87 5.32 22.57
C LYS A 65 -15.05 3.90 22.02
N ASP A 66 -15.82 3.07 22.70
CA ASP A 66 -16.11 1.71 22.24
C ASP A 66 -16.90 1.73 20.92
N GLY A 67 -17.85 2.67 20.77
CA GLY A 67 -18.60 2.89 19.53
C GLY A 67 -17.72 3.31 18.36
N GLU A 68 -16.88 4.33 18.56
CA GLU A 68 -15.90 4.79 17.57
C GLU A 68 -14.89 3.71 17.19
N TYR A 69 -14.48 2.88 18.15
CA TYR A 69 -13.59 1.76 17.87
C TYR A 69 -14.27 0.71 16.99
N GLN A 70 -15.53 0.38 17.24
CA GLN A 70 -16.28 -0.58 16.42
C GLN A 70 -16.49 -0.08 14.99
N THR A 71 -16.78 1.21 14.81
CA THR A 71 -16.91 1.80 13.47
C THR A 71 -15.59 1.75 12.72
N LEU A 72 -14.48 2.17 13.34
CA LEU A 72 -13.15 2.09 12.74
C LEU A 72 -12.77 0.65 12.37
N LEU A 73 -13.06 -0.31 13.26
CA LEU A 73 -12.80 -1.73 12.99
C LEU A 73 -13.62 -2.26 11.80
N ALA A 74 -14.87 -1.84 11.67
CA ALA A 74 -15.72 -2.20 10.55
C ALA A 74 -15.19 -1.61 9.23
N GLU A 75 -14.77 -0.34 9.23
CA GLU A 75 -14.17 0.32 8.08
C GLU A 75 -12.88 -0.37 7.63
N GLU A 76 -11.97 -0.68 8.56
CA GLU A 76 -10.72 -1.36 8.25
C GLU A 76 -10.96 -2.78 7.70
N ARG A 77 -11.94 -3.51 8.24
CA ARG A 77 -12.35 -4.81 7.68
C ARG A 77 -12.90 -4.68 6.27
N GLN A 78 -13.67 -3.64 5.97
CA GLN A 78 -14.17 -3.41 4.62
C GLN A 78 -13.03 -3.06 3.66
N LYS A 79 -12.12 -2.16 4.06
CA LYS A 79 -10.93 -1.84 3.26
C LYS A 79 -10.09 -3.08 2.97
N ALA A 80 -9.89 -3.95 3.96
CA ALA A 80 -9.14 -5.19 3.78
C ALA A 80 -9.77 -6.10 2.73
N LYS A 81 -11.11 -6.27 2.76
CA LYS A 81 -11.84 -7.04 1.75
C LYS A 81 -11.73 -6.42 0.36
N ASP A 82 -11.93 -5.11 0.25
CA ASP A 82 -11.81 -4.41 -1.04
C ASP A 82 -10.40 -4.56 -1.63
N LEU A 83 -9.37 -4.56 -0.78
CA LEU A 83 -7.98 -4.76 -1.19
C LEU A 83 -7.72 -6.20 -1.64
N GLU A 84 -8.27 -7.17 -0.91
CA GLU A 84 -8.18 -8.59 -1.24
C GLU A 84 -8.85 -8.90 -2.59
N GLU A 85 -10.05 -8.36 -2.84
CA GLU A 85 -10.74 -8.51 -4.11
C GLU A 85 -9.95 -7.91 -5.29
N LYS A 86 -9.38 -6.70 -5.11
CA LYS A 86 -8.52 -6.07 -6.12
C LYS A 86 -7.25 -6.87 -6.37
N TYR A 87 -6.63 -7.38 -5.31
CA TYR A 87 -5.44 -8.22 -5.40
C TYR A 87 -5.76 -9.50 -6.18
N ASN A 88 -6.83 -10.21 -5.83
CA ASN A 88 -7.24 -11.44 -6.50
C ASN A 88 -7.54 -11.21 -7.98
N SER A 89 -8.29 -10.15 -8.30
CA SER A 89 -8.59 -9.77 -9.69
C SER A 89 -7.31 -9.44 -10.49
N THR A 90 -6.39 -8.69 -9.89
CA THR A 90 -5.10 -8.36 -10.53
C THR A 90 -4.25 -9.61 -10.72
N ASN A 91 -4.22 -10.50 -9.73
CA ASN A 91 -3.46 -11.74 -9.78
C ASN A 91 -4.01 -12.70 -10.84
N GLU A 92 -5.33 -12.84 -10.95
CA GLU A 92 -5.97 -13.64 -11.99
C GLU A 92 -5.66 -13.09 -13.39
N THR A 93 -5.77 -11.78 -13.59
CA THR A 93 -5.48 -11.15 -14.89
C THR A 93 -4.01 -11.28 -15.26
N LEU A 94 -3.10 -11.09 -14.30
CA LEU A 94 -1.67 -11.28 -14.50
C LEU A 94 -1.33 -12.74 -14.83
N THR A 95 -1.87 -13.69 -14.07
CA THR A 95 -1.63 -15.13 -14.29
C THR A 95 -2.14 -15.56 -15.67
N ARG A 96 -3.30 -15.06 -16.10
CA ARG A 96 -3.82 -15.30 -17.47
C ARG A 96 -2.89 -14.70 -18.51
N TYR A 97 -2.48 -13.44 -18.35
CA TYR A 97 -1.55 -12.78 -19.26
C TYR A 97 -0.21 -13.53 -19.39
N GLU A 98 0.38 -13.95 -18.26
CA GLU A 98 1.62 -14.72 -18.24
C GLU A 98 1.47 -16.07 -18.93
N THR A 99 0.34 -16.76 -18.71
CA THR A 99 0.04 -18.04 -19.34
C THR A 99 -0.16 -17.89 -20.85
N ASP A 100 -0.92 -16.88 -21.28
CA ASP A 100 -1.17 -16.59 -22.69
C ASP A 100 0.12 -16.21 -23.42
N GLU A 101 0.95 -15.36 -22.81
CA GLU A 101 2.25 -14.99 -23.36
C GLU A 101 3.21 -16.18 -23.41
N ARG A 102 3.26 -17.02 -22.37
CA ARG A 102 4.05 -18.26 -22.40
C ARG A 102 3.61 -19.16 -23.55
N ASN A 103 2.30 -19.42 -23.68
CA ASN A 103 1.75 -20.25 -24.76
C ASN A 103 2.06 -19.67 -26.14
N ARG A 104 1.92 -18.35 -26.29
CA ARG A 104 2.27 -17.64 -27.52
C ARG A 104 3.74 -17.80 -27.87
N LEU A 105 4.65 -17.71 -26.89
CA LEU A 105 6.08 -17.89 -27.10
C LEU A 105 6.42 -19.34 -27.43
N LEU A 106 5.90 -20.31 -26.67
CA LEU A 106 6.10 -21.74 -26.94
C LEU A 106 5.60 -22.14 -28.34
N SER A 107 4.50 -21.56 -28.82
CA SER A 107 3.97 -21.86 -30.16
C SER A 107 4.94 -21.49 -31.30
N LYS A 108 5.84 -20.51 -31.08
CA LYS A 108 6.87 -20.11 -32.04
C LYS A 108 8.05 -21.09 -32.10
N LEU A 109 8.18 -21.97 -31.10
CA LEU A 109 9.21 -22.99 -31.07
C LEU A 109 8.73 -24.28 -31.78
N PRO A 110 9.66 -25.05 -32.40
CA PRO A 110 9.36 -26.38 -32.93
C PRO A 110 8.87 -27.33 -31.83
N GLU A 111 7.94 -28.23 -32.16
CA GLU A 111 7.27 -29.15 -31.21
C GLU A 111 8.27 -29.95 -30.36
N ASP A 112 9.31 -30.51 -30.99
CA ASP A 112 10.38 -31.31 -30.36
C ASP A 112 11.14 -30.60 -29.23
N ARG A 113 10.98 -29.27 -29.15
CA ARG A 113 11.69 -28.41 -28.20
C ARG A 113 10.75 -27.78 -27.17
N ARG A 114 9.42 -27.79 -27.38
CA ARG A 114 8.46 -27.10 -26.49
C ARG A 114 8.48 -27.65 -25.07
N GLU A 115 8.47 -28.96 -24.92
CA GLU A 115 8.50 -29.65 -23.62
C GLU A 115 9.75 -29.29 -22.79
N LYS A 116 10.88 -29.01 -23.46
CA LYS A 116 12.13 -28.63 -22.78
C LYS A 116 12.12 -27.20 -22.22
N TYR A 117 11.24 -26.34 -22.74
CA TYR A 117 11.17 -24.92 -22.39
C TYR A 117 9.90 -24.55 -21.63
N GLU A 118 9.04 -25.51 -21.32
CA GLU A 118 7.78 -25.26 -20.60
C GLU A 118 8.01 -24.65 -19.20
N SER A 119 9.06 -25.10 -18.52
CA SER A 119 9.43 -24.62 -17.17
C SER A 119 10.31 -23.38 -17.16
N VAL A 120 10.66 -22.82 -18.33
CA VAL A 120 11.57 -21.67 -18.42
C VAL A 120 10.79 -20.36 -18.23
N ASP A 121 11.45 -19.37 -17.63
CA ASP A 121 10.86 -18.06 -17.42
C ASP A 121 10.54 -17.35 -18.75
N ILE A 122 9.46 -16.56 -18.76
CA ILE A 122 8.96 -15.85 -19.94
C ILE A 122 10.02 -14.91 -20.50
N SER A 123 10.79 -14.24 -19.62
CA SER A 123 11.88 -13.35 -20.03
C SER A 123 12.96 -14.08 -20.85
N THR A 124 13.30 -15.29 -20.41
CA THR A 124 14.31 -16.13 -21.05
C THR A 124 13.77 -16.74 -22.34
N LEU A 125 12.50 -17.16 -22.36
CA LEU A 125 11.83 -17.59 -23.60
C LEU A 125 11.83 -16.50 -24.67
N ARG A 126 11.56 -15.24 -24.30
CA ARG A 126 11.56 -14.12 -25.24
C ARG A 126 12.91 -13.97 -25.93
N ASN A 127 13.99 -13.92 -25.15
CA ASN A 127 15.35 -13.80 -25.69
C ASN A 127 15.70 -15.00 -26.59
N MET A 128 15.35 -16.22 -26.15
CA MET A 128 15.67 -17.42 -26.91
C MET A 128 14.94 -17.51 -28.25
N ILE A 129 13.70 -17.03 -28.32
CA ILE A 129 12.93 -16.99 -29.57
C ILE A 129 13.50 -15.95 -30.54
N GLU A 130 14.02 -14.82 -30.05
CA GLU A 130 14.75 -13.87 -30.88
C GLU A 130 15.98 -14.53 -31.52
N ASP A 131 16.76 -15.29 -30.74
CA ASP A 131 17.92 -16.04 -31.25
C ASP A 131 17.54 -17.14 -32.27
N PHE A 132 16.38 -17.79 -32.12
CA PHE A 132 15.90 -18.78 -33.09
C PHE A 132 15.30 -18.15 -34.36
N GLY A 133 14.76 -16.93 -34.26
CA GLY A 133 14.20 -16.18 -35.38
C GLY A 133 15.29 -15.62 -36.30
N GLU A 134 16.47 -15.33 -35.75
CA GLU A 134 17.68 -15.10 -36.54
C GLU A 134 18.09 -16.43 -37.18
N GLN A 135 17.63 -16.65 -38.43
CA GLN A 135 18.22 -17.67 -39.31
C GLN A 135 19.74 -17.61 -39.17
N PRO A 136 20.45 -18.74 -39.05
CA PRO A 136 21.90 -18.73 -38.99
C PRO A 136 22.37 -17.89 -40.16
N LYS A 137 22.93 -16.70 -39.87
CA LYS A 137 23.48 -15.81 -40.89
C LYS A 137 24.31 -16.74 -41.76
N PRO A 138 24.00 -16.86 -43.07
CA PRO A 138 24.62 -17.87 -43.91
C PRO A 138 26.10 -17.73 -43.61
N ASN A 139 26.70 -18.78 -43.03
CA ASN A 139 28.13 -18.82 -42.77
C ASN A 139 28.70 -18.29 -44.06
N VAL A 140 29.29 -17.08 -44.01
CA VAL A 140 29.79 -16.42 -45.20
C VAL A 140 30.70 -17.48 -45.76
N LYS A 141 30.25 -18.17 -46.83
CA LYS A 141 30.94 -19.36 -47.35
C LYS A 141 32.35 -18.89 -47.40
N GLN A 142 33.22 -19.48 -46.57
CA GLN A 142 34.59 -19.01 -46.36
C GLN A 142 35.06 -18.49 -47.68
N ALA A 143 35.09 -17.15 -47.86
CA ALA A 143 34.96 -16.56 -49.19
C ALA A 143 35.92 -17.35 -50.06
N GLU A 144 35.38 -18.18 -50.97
CA GLU A 144 36.25 -18.87 -51.92
C GLU A 144 37.05 -17.73 -52.46
N ALA A 145 38.35 -17.74 -52.16
CA ALA A 145 39.19 -16.60 -52.40
C ALA A 145 39.16 -16.42 -53.92
N GLY A 146 38.21 -15.59 -54.39
CA GLY A 146 37.92 -15.32 -55.78
C GLY A 146 39.01 -14.46 -56.41
N LEU A 147 40.13 -14.33 -55.71
CA LEU A 147 41.42 -14.11 -56.31
C LEU A 147 41.94 -15.49 -56.72
N GLN A 148 41.60 -15.89 -57.95
CA GLN A 148 42.49 -16.69 -58.76
C GLN A 148 43.91 -16.13 -58.52
N ARG A 149 44.70 -16.77 -57.65
CA ARG A 149 46.11 -16.46 -57.54
C ARG A 149 46.69 -16.85 -58.89
N LYS A 150 46.76 -15.90 -59.82
CA LYS A 150 47.73 -15.96 -60.90
C LYS A 150 49.04 -16.23 -60.18
N THR A 151 49.60 -17.41 -60.40
CA THR A 151 50.99 -17.69 -60.05
C THR A 151 51.79 -16.56 -60.67
N LEU A 152 52.18 -15.58 -59.85
CA LEU A 152 53.12 -14.55 -60.28
C LEU A 152 54.37 -15.34 -60.69
N SER A 153 54.69 -15.29 -61.99
CA SER A 153 55.93 -15.88 -62.48
C SER A 153 57.08 -15.30 -61.66
N GLU A 154 58.04 -16.15 -61.39
CA GLU A 154 59.19 -15.87 -60.55
C GLU A 154 59.90 -14.60 -61.07
N ASN A 155 59.66 -13.50 -60.35
CA ASN A 155 60.22 -12.17 -60.59
C ASN A 155 59.77 -11.45 -61.90
N PRO A 156 58.66 -10.70 -61.88
CA PRO A 156 58.09 -10.02 -63.05
C PRO A 156 59.01 -8.92 -63.63
N PHE A 157 60.06 -8.53 -62.90
CA PHE A 157 61.02 -7.54 -63.35
C PHE A 157 62.19 -8.12 -64.14
N LYS A 158 62.34 -9.45 -64.19
CA LYS A 158 63.46 -10.10 -64.89
C LYS A 158 63.23 -10.19 -66.40
N GLU A 159 61.96 -10.22 -66.82
CA GLU A 159 61.52 -10.32 -68.22
C GLU A 159 61.28 -8.95 -68.87
N LEU A 160 61.16 -7.87 -68.08
CA LEU A 160 60.97 -6.51 -68.61
C LEU A 160 62.30 -5.93 -69.10
N SER A 161 62.31 -5.45 -70.35
CA SER A 161 63.45 -4.70 -70.90
C SER A 161 63.63 -3.36 -70.16
N ASN A 162 64.84 -2.78 -70.20
CA ASN A 162 65.13 -1.52 -69.51
C ASN A 162 64.21 -0.37 -69.95
N GLU A 163 63.74 -0.39 -71.20
CA GLU A 163 62.84 0.64 -71.74
C GLU A 163 61.42 0.51 -71.18
N GLU A 164 60.90 -0.71 -71.11
CA GLU A 164 59.58 -1.00 -70.53
C GLU A 164 59.57 -0.70 -69.04
N ARG A 165 60.63 -1.06 -68.33
CA ARG A 165 60.79 -0.74 -66.91
C ARG A 165 60.77 0.78 -66.70
N LYS A 166 61.46 1.56 -67.53
CA LYS A 166 61.48 3.02 -67.44
C LYS A 166 60.09 3.64 -67.73
N LYS A 167 59.35 3.08 -68.68
CA LYS A 167 57.98 3.50 -69.01
C LYS A 167 57.02 3.24 -67.86
N ASP A 168 57.06 2.07 -67.25
CA ASP A 168 56.24 1.72 -66.09
C ASP A 168 56.56 2.61 -64.89
N TRP A 169 57.84 2.86 -64.63
CA TRP A 169 58.26 3.79 -63.56
C TRP A 169 57.78 5.22 -63.81
N SER A 170 57.75 5.69 -65.07
CA SER A 170 57.19 7.00 -65.39
C SER A 170 55.68 7.07 -65.18
N SER A 171 54.95 5.98 -65.44
CA SER A 171 53.51 5.87 -65.17
C SER A 171 53.23 5.94 -63.66
N VAL A 172 54.02 5.22 -62.87
CA VAL A 172 53.93 5.25 -61.40
C VAL A 172 54.24 6.67 -60.88
N LEU A 173 55.34 7.30 -61.31
CA LEU A 173 55.68 8.66 -60.89
C LEU A 173 54.59 9.69 -61.26
N ASN A 174 53.95 9.55 -62.41
CA ASN A 174 52.85 10.42 -62.82
C ASN A 174 51.59 10.21 -61.97
N SER A 175 51.35 9.00 -61.45
CA SER A 175 50.24 8.73 -60.53
C SER A 175 50.37 9.45 -59.17
N TYR A 176 51.60 9.76 -58.75
CA TYR A 176 51.90 10.49 -57.51
C TYR A 176 52.02 12.01 -57.69
N LYS A 177 52.10 12.51 -58.93
CA LYS A 177 52.14 13.95 -59.24
C LYS A 177 50.73 14.58 -59.33
N LYS A 178 49.80 14.10 -58.52
CA LYS A 178 48.50 14.75 -58.35
C LYS A 178 48.55 15.76 -57.22
#